data_AF-A0A662THM0-F1
#
_entry.id   AF-A0A662THM0-F1
#
_cell.length_a   1.000
_cell.length_b   1.000
_cell.length_c   1.000
_cell.angle_alpha   90.00
_cell.angle_beta   90.00
_cell.angle_gamma   90.00
#
_symmetry.space_group_name_H-M   'P 1'
#
loop_
_entity.id
_entity.type
_entity.pdbx_description
1 polymer ?
#
loop_
_entity_poly.entity_id
_entity_poly.type
_entity_poly.pdbx_seq_one_letter_code
_entity_poly.pdbx_strand_id
1 'polypeptide(L)'
;MDYSNIIKHYSSREVRQEIIEYCRERWIGLSCEERDSHGRNIIIRYRRGREPLKISSIDDFDRVFKMFSKYRPRTVYATIYRYYRLEDLRDIYLDSNMKRVEPVWDIDNTVDKLEASKRAVEIIVRELEKEGISSVYVKFSGNGFHVHLHERAISESICRRYGCLNIAYAIVEFIRMKIGFKLNEVKRKFESYQLKVENVIDRQRMFTAPLSLHREHDRVCVCIDPSEISDFSIEYSEIGKYRHWSKWKENFKDGEADKLAVKAVKRIGPYPRRYRPRLKREDVKELALKLIYGENY
;
A
#
# COMPACT_ATOMS: atom_id res chain seq x y z
N MET A 1 24.51 0.58 -4.26
CA MET A 1 25.03 -0.29 -3.18
C MET A 1 25.32 -1.70 -3.68
N ASP A 2 26.25 -2.43 -3.07
CA ASP A 2 26.46 -3.86 -3.35
C ASP A 2 25.34 -4.73 -2.73
N TYR A 3 24.97 -5.83 -3.38
CA TYR A 3 23.90 -6.73 -2.93
C TYR A 3 24.21 -7.40 -1.60
N SER A 4 25.49 -7.55 -1.26
CA SER A 4 25.91 -8.01 0.06
C SER A 4 25.34 -7.16 1.20
N ASN A 5 25.22 -5.84 1.01
CA ASN A 5 24.61 -4.95 2.01
C ASN A 5 23.09 -5.15 2.12
N ILE A 6 22.42 -5.47 1.00
CA ILE A 6 20.99 -5.82 1.00
C ILE A 6 20.76 -7.13 1.76
N ILE A 7 21.59 -8.15 1.49
CA ILE A 7 21.56 -9.41 2.23
C ILE A 7 21.81 -9.16 3.72
N LYS A 8 22.81 -8.33 4.07
CA LYS A 8 23.11 -7.97 5.46
C LYS A 8 21.91 -7.32 6.14
N HIS A 9 21.24 -6.37 5.49
CA HIS A 9 20.02 -5.74 6.01
C HIS A 9 18.93 -6.78 6.30
N TYR A 10 18.63 -7.65 5.34
CA TYR A 10 17.61 -8.70 5.49
C TYR A 10 18.05 -9.87 6.39
N SER A 11 19.33 -9.95 6.77
CA SER A 11 19.79 -10.93 7.77
C SER A 11 19.39 -10.52 9.20
N SER A 12 19.06 -9.25 9.43
CA SER A 12 18.59 -8.78 10.75
C SER A 12 17.28 -9.46 11.12
N ARG A 13 17.21 -9.96 12.38
CA ARG A 13 15.99 -10.58 12.91
C ARG A 13 14.86 -9.57 13.06
N GLU A 14 15.17 -8.35 13.52
CA GLU A 14 14.21 -7.26 13.65
C GLU A 14 13.55 -6.95 12.29
N VAL A 15 14.36 -6.74 11.25
CA VAL A 15 13.89 -6.46 9.89
C VAL A 15 12.97 -7.56 9.38
N ARG A 16 13.37 -8.82 9.53
CA ARG A 16 12.55 -9.96 9.09
C ARG A 16 11.23 -10.04 9.83
N GLN A 17 11.26 -9.90 11.16
CA GLN A 17 10.05 -9.95 12.00
C GLN A 17 9.08 -8.83 11.62
N GLU A 18 9.56 -7.61 11.46
CA GLU A 18 8.75 -6.44 11.09
C GLU A 18 8.06 -6.65 9.72
N ILE A 19 8.81 -7.14 8.73
CA ILE A 19 8.27 -7.44 7.40
C ILE A 19 7.23 -8.57 7.49
N ILE A 20 7.50 -9.64 8.24
CA ILE A 20 6.56 -10.77 8.39
C ILE A 20 5.26 -10.31 9.05
N GLU A 21 5.33 -9.48 10.08
CA GLU A 21 4.16 -8.96 10.78
C GLU A 21 3.31 -8.08 9.87
N TYR A 22 3.94 -7.20 9.08
CA TYR A 22 3.23 -6.45 8.06
C TYR A 22 2.70 -7.37 6.94
N CYS A 23 3.44 -8.38 6.51
CA CYS A 23 3.03 -9.21 5.37
C CYS A 23 1.98 -10.28 5.69
N ARG A 24 1.75 -10.59 6.96
CA ARG A 24 0.83 -11.64 7.40
C ARG A 24 -0.58 -11.42 6.82
N GLU A 25 -1.15 -12.48 6.25
CA GLU A 25 -2.46 -12.48 5.56
C GLU A 25 -2.55 -11.53 4.34
N ARG A 26 -1.44 -10.94 3.87
CA ARG A 26 -1.42 -10.05 2.70
C ARG A 26 -0.80 -10.76 1.49
N TRP A 27 -1.22 -10.36 0.30
CA TRP A 27 -0.55 -10.77 -0.93
C TRP A 27 0.69 -9.91 -1.14
N ILE A 28 1.81 -10.53 -1.51
CA ILE A 28 3.13 -9.90 -1.53
C ILE A 28 3.66 -9.75 -2.96
N GLY A 29 4.44 -8.70 -3.17
CA GLY A 29 5.29 -8.52 -4.35
C GLY A 29 6.75 -8.35 -3.96
N LEU A 30 7.66 -8.87 -4.78
CA LEU A 30 9.10 -8.64 -4.65
C LEU A 30 9.60 -7.85 -5.85
N SER A 31 10.14 -6.66 -5.64
CA SER A 31 10.96 -6.01 -6.67
C SER A 31 12.40 -6.48 -6.55
N CYS A 32 12.99 -6.79 -7.69
CA CYS A 32 14.30 -7.41 -7.85
C CYS A 32 15.30 -6.39 -8.45
N GLU A 33 16.59 -6.52 -8.15
CA GLU A 33 17.62 -5.70 -8.83
C GLU A 33 17.75 -6.07 -10.31
N GLU A 34 17.52 -7.35 -10.63
CA GLU A 34 17.44 -7.80 -12.03
C GLU A 34 16.32 -7.08 -12.77
N ARG A 35 16.61 -6.73 -14.03
CA ARG A 35 15.72 -5.95 -14.89
C ARG A 35 15.17 -6.81 -16.03
N ASP A 36 13.97 -6.46 -16.49
CA ASP A 36 13.38 -7.03 -17.70
C ASP A 36 14.04 -6.47 -18.97
N SER A 37 13.63 -6.96 -20.13
CA SER A 37 14.13 -6.50 -21.44
C SER A 37 13.86 -5.02 -21.74
N HIS A 38 13.01 -4.36 -20.95
CA HIS A 38 12.68 -2.94 -21.07
C HIS A 38 13.41 -2.11 -19.99
N GLY A 39 14.37 -2.70 -19.27
CA GLY A 39 15.16 -2.02 -18.25
C GLY A 39 14.41 -1.73 -16.95
N ARG A 40 13.23 -2.32 -16.72
CA ARG A 40 12.44 -2.14 -15.48
C ARG A 40 12.77 -3.25 -14.49
N ASN A 41 12.78 -2.96 -13.19
CA ASN A 41 12.94 -3.99 -12.16
C ASN A 41 11.91 -5.11 -12.35
N ILE A 42 12.38 -6.36 -12.26
CA ILE A 42 11.49 -7.52 -12.27
C ILE A 42 10.65 -7.50 -10.99
N ILE A 43 9.33 -7.64 -11.13
CA ILE A 43 8.40 -7.75 -10.00
C ILE A 43 7.80 -9.15 -9.97
N ILE A 44 8.06 -9.87 -8.88
CA ILE A 44 7.58 -11.24 -8.64
C ILE A 44 6.42 -11.19 -7.66
N ARG A 45 5.22 -11.61 -8.08
CA ARG A 45 4.01 -11.63 -7.24
C ARG A 45 3.41 -13.03 -7.08
N TYR A 46 3.96 -14.00 -7.81
CA TYR A 46 3.43 -15.36 -7.89
C TYR A 46 4.57 -16.38 -7.91
N ARG A 47 4.30 -17.57 -7.38
CA ARG A 47 5.14 -18.76 -7.58
C ARG A 47 4.76 -19.46 -8.90
N ARG A 48 5.47 -20.55 -9.21
CA ARG A 48 5.08 -21.46 -10.30
C ARG A 48 3.63 -21.93 -10.09
N GLY A 49 2.85 -22.02 -11.17
CA GLY A 49 1.43 -22.37 -11.09
C GLY A 49 0.49 -21.21 -10.72
N ARG A 50 0.99 -19.97 -10.68
CA ARG A 50 0.23 -18.75 -10.35
C ARG A 50 -0.30 -18.68 -8.91
N GLU A 51 0.30 -19.42 -7.98
CA GLU A 51 0.02 -19.27 -6.54
C GLU A 51 0.46 -17.87 -6.07
N PRO A 52 -0.40 -17.09 -5.40
CA PRO A 52 -0.04 -15.80 -4.80
C PRO A 52 1.14 -15.92 -3.83
N LEU A 53 2.10 -14.99 -3.94
CA LEU A 53 3.25 -14.97 -3.04
C LEU A 53 2.84 -14.51 -1.62
N LYS A 54 3.33 -15.21 -0.61
CA LYS A 54 3.03 -14.99 0.82
C LYS A 54 4.29 -15.18 1.66
N ILE A 55 4.36 -14.47 2.79
CA ILE A 55 5.37 -14.57 3.83
C ILE A 55 4.63 -14.40 5.17
N SER A 56 4.57 -15.47 5.96
CA SER A 56 3.87 -15.49 7.26
C SER A 56 4.77 -15.92 8.42
N SER A 57 5.98 -16.39 8.12
CA SER A 57 6.95 -16.92 9.07
C SER A 57 8.39 -16.63 8.59
N ILE A 58 9.36 -16.82 9.49
CA ILE A 58 10.79 -16.72 9.15
C ILE A 58 11.16 -17.75 8.07
N ASP A 59 10.66 -18.98 8.20
CA ASP A 59 10.89 -20.02 7.20
C ASP A 59 10.30 -19.65 5.82
N ASP A 60 9.12 -19.03 5.78
CA ASP A 60 8.57 -18.52 4.52
C ASP A 60 9.46 -17.44 3.92
N PHE A 61 9.92 -16.50 4.74
CA PHE A 61 10.82 -15.44 4.31
C PHE A 61 12.09 -16.02 3.67
N ASP A 62 12.78 -16.92 4.40
CA ASP A 62 14.01 -17.54 3.95
C ASP A 62 13.80 -18.39 2.68
N ARG A 63 12.71 -19.18 2.63
CA ARG A 63 12.33 -19.96 1.42
C ARG A 63 12.10 -19.05 0.21
N VAL A 64 11.35 -17.96 0.39
CA VAL A 64 11.00 -17.03 -0.70
C VAL A 64 12.25 -16.30 -1.21
N PHE A 65 13.09 -15.75 -0.31
CA PHE A 65 14.32 -15.07 -0.70
C PHE A 65 15.31 -16.03 -1.37
N LYS A 66 15.45 -17.27 -0.87
CA LYS A 66 16.28 -18.29 -1.50
C LYS A 66 15.76 -18.68 -2.89
N MET A 67 14.45 -18.91 -3.02
CA MET A 67 13.80 -19.31 -4.29
C MET A 67 14.03 -18.28 -5.40
N PHE A 68 14.01 -16.99 -5.06
CA PHE A 68 14.18 -15.91 -6.02
C PHE A 68 15.55 -15.25 -6.00
N SER A 69 16.52 -15.81 -5.28
CA SER A 69 17.88 -15.26 -5.10
C SER A 69 18.58 -14.90 -6.42
N LYS A 70 18.38 -15.68 -7.48
CA LYS A 70 18.93 -15.38 -8.83
C LYS A 70 18.44 -14.05 -9.41
N TYR A 71 17.27 -13.56 -8.98
CA TYR A 71 16.73 -12.28 -9.39
C TYR A 71 17.16 -11.15 -8.44
N ARG A 72 17.87 -11.45 -7.36
CA ARG A 72 18.33 -10.50 -6.35
C ARG A 72 17.17 -9.67 -5.77
N PRO A 73 16.25 -10.28 -5.00
CA PRO A 73 15.14 -9.56 -4.37
C PRO A 73 15.66 -8.40 -3.52
N ARG A 74 15.06 -7.23 -3.70
CA ARG A 74 15.46 -5.98 -3.06
C ARG A 74 14.36 -5.33 -2.24
N THR A 75 13.11 -5.36 -2.69
CA THR A 75 11.99 -4.71 -1.99
C THR A 75 10.85 -5.68 -1.81
N VAL A 76 10.33 -5.75 -0.59
CA VAL A 76 9.11 -6.45 -0.23
C VAL A 76 7.96 -5.46 -0.21
N TYR A 77 6.92 -5.76 -0.98
CA TYR A 77 5.65 -5.03 -1.02
C TYR A 77 4.53 -5.91 -0.49
N ALA A 78 3.54 -5.33 0.16
CA ALA A 78 2.31 -6.04 0.51
C ALA A 78 1.08 -5.23 0.12
N THR A 79 -0.01 -5.93 -0.20
CA THR A 79 -1.30 -5.30 -0.49
C THR A 79 -1.87 -4.54 0.70
N ILE A 80 -2.72 -3.55 0.43
CA ILE A 80 -3.50 -2.91 1.50
C ILE A 80 -4.57 -3.81 2.13
N TYR A 81 -4.83 -4.98 1.54
CA TYR A 81 -5.83 -5.94 2.00
C TYR A 81 -5.18 -7.08 2.79
N ARG A 82 -5.85 -7.48 3.88
CA ARG A 82 -5.69 -8.80 4.47
C ARG A 82 -6.79 -9.73 3.96
N TYR A 83 -6.44 -10.98 3.72
CA TYR A 83 -7.32 -11.97 3.10
C TYR A 83 -7.61 -13.13 4.06
N TYR A 84 -8.77 -13.77 3.93
CA TYR A 84 -9.06 -15.02 4.64
C TYR A 84 -8.26 -16.20 4.06
N ARG A 85 -8.09 -16.21 2.74
CA ARG A 85 -7.36 -17.24 1.98
C ARG A 85 -6.51 -16.63 0.87
N LEU A 86 -5.37 -17.22 0.54
CA LEU A 86 -4.47 -16.78 -0.54
C LEU A 86 -3.78 -17.98 -1.19
N GLU A 87 -4.54 -18.88 -1.80
CA GLU A 87 -4.02 -20.08 -2.45
C GLU A 87 -4.00 -19.97 -3.97
N ASP A 88 -4.96 -19.25 -4.56
CA ASP A 88 -4.99 -19.05 -6.01
C ASP A 88 -5.39 -17.63 -6.42
N LEU A 89 -5.37 -17.36 -7.73
CA LEU A 89 -5.66 -16.04 -8.27
C LEU A 89 -7.04 -15.53 -7.88
N ARG A 90 -8.06 -16.39 -7.81
CA ARG A 90 -9.45 -16.01 -7.53
C ARG A 90 -9.55 -15.37 -6.14
N ASP A 91 -8.77 -15.85 -5.18
CA ASP A 91 -8.72 -15.31 -3.83
C ASP A 91 -8.39 -13.82 -3.79
N ILE A 92 -7.56 -13.33 -4.73
CA ILE A 92 -7.21 -11.90 -4.85
C ILE A 92 -8.39 -11.07 -5.37
N TYR A 93 -9.23 -11.65 -6.23
CA TYR A 93 -10.30 -10.94 -6.93
C TYR A 93 -11.68 -11.02 -6.24
N LEU A 94 -11.85 -11.92 -5.27
CA LEU A 94 -13.09 -12.05 -4.52
C LEU A 94 -13.17 -11.01 -3.39
N ASP A 95 -14.13 -10.08 -3.49
CA ASP A 95 -14.37 -9.06 -2.45
C ASP A 95 -14.73 -9.70 -1.10
N SER A 96 -15.43 -10.83 -1.11
CA SER A 96 -15.78 -11.59 0.09
C SER A 96 -14.57 -12.19 0.80
N ASN A 97 -13.44 -12.35 0.10
CA ASN A 97 -12.21 -12.88 0.66
C ASN A 97 -11.33 -11.77 1.30
N MET A 98 -11.62 -10.49 1.05
CA MET A 98 -10.94 -9.37 1.70
C MET A 98 -11.48 -9.20 3.12
N LYS A 99 -10.70 -9.66 4.10
CA LYS A 99 -11.01 -9.61 5.53
C LYS A 99 -10.97 -8.20 6.08
N ARG A 100 -9.89 -7.46 5.78
CA ARG A 100 -9.64 -6.08 6.24
C ARG A 100 -8.90 -5.29 5.18
N VAL A 101 -8.88 -3.96 5.33
CA VAL A 101 -8.19 -3.05 4.43
C VAL A 101 -7.55 -1.89 5.19
N GLU A 102 -6.38 -1.44 4.74
CA GLU A 102 -5.75 -0.17 5.13
C GLU A 102 -6.09 0.92 4.09
N PRO A 103 -6.90 1.92 4.43
CA PRO A 103 -6.95 3.16 3.66
C PRO A 103 -5.60 3.88 3.73
N VAL A 104 -5.08 4.31 2.59
CA VAL A 104 -3.75 4.94 2.47
C VAL A 104 -3.82 6.21 1.64
N TRP A 105 -3.30 7.31 2.19
CA TRP A 105 -3.02 8.54 1.45
C TRP A 105 -1.58 8.54 0.99
N ASP A 106 -1.37 8.53 -0.32
CA ASP A 106 -0.05 8.57 -0.94
C ASP A 106 0.37 10.02 -1.17
N ILE A 107 1.45 10.46 -0.53
CA ILE A 107 1.95 11.83 -0.61
C ILE A 107 3.17 11.84 -1.52
N ASP A 108 2.94 12.22 -2.76
CA ASP A 108 3.97 12.35 -3.79
C ASP A 108 4.50 13.78 -3.85
N ASN A 109 5.82 13.92 -3.83
CA ASN A 109 6.53 15.18 -3.92
C ASN A 109 8.01 14.93 -4.25
N THR A 110 8.78 15.99 -4.45
CA THR A 110 10.23 15.89 -4.54
C THR A 110 10.88 15.86 -3.16
N VAL A 111 12.02 15.16 -3.06
CA VAL A 111 12.75 14.96 -1.80
C VAL A 111 13.26 16.28 -1.20
N ASP A 112 13.60 17.26 -2.02
CA ASP A 112 14.03 18.60 -1.60
C ASP A 112 12.89 19.43 -0.98
N LYS A 113 11.64 19.02 -1.18
CA LYS A 113 10.44 19.65 -0.60
C LYS A 113 9.85 18.85 0.57
N LEU A 114 10.71 18.15 1.32
CA LEU A 114 10.33 17.29 2.44
C LEU A 114 9.41 17.99 3.46
N GLU A 115 9.69 19.25 3.80
CA GLU A 115 8.89 20.02 4.76
C GLU A 115 7.45 20.24 4.30
N ALA A 116 7.23 20.43 3.00
CA ALA A 116 5.87 20.53 2.44
C ALA A 116 5.13 19.18 2.57
N SER A 117 5.83 18.07 2.37
CA SER A 117 5.27 16.72 2.52
C SER A 117 4.95 16.38 3.98
N LYS A 118 5.81 16.74 4.93
CA LYS A 118 5.52 16.63 6.38
C LYS A 118 4.28 17.44 6.75
N ARG A 119 4.15 18.67 6.23
CA ARG A 119 2.96 19.48 6.48
C ARG A 119 1.68 18.87 5.90
N ALA A 120 1.77 18.18 4.76
CA ALA A 120 0.64 17.43 4.21
C ALA A 120 0.24 16.25 5.12
N VAL A 121 1.21 15.51 5.68
CA VAL A 121 0.95 14.45 6.69
C VAL A 121 0.19 15.03 7.88
N GLU A 122 0.67 16.11 8.49
CA GLU A 122 0.03 16.76 9.64
C GLU A 122 -1.42 17.18 9.33
N ILE A 123 -1.68 17.68 8.14
CA ILE A 123 -3.02 18.08 7.71
C ILE A 123 -3.97 16.88 7.62
N ILE A 124 -3.50 15.75 7.08
CA ILE A 124 -4.28 14.51 6.97
C ILE A 124 -4.59 13.97 8.37
N VAL A 125 -3.56 13.85 9.21
CA VAL A 125 -3.68 13.34 10.60
C VAL A 125 -4.68 14.18 11.38
N ARG A 126 -4.57 15.52 11.35
CA ARG A 126 -5.51 16.43 12.01
C ARG A 126 -6.94 16.31 11.48
N GLU A 127 -7.13 16.00 10.20
CA GLU A 127 -8.47 15.83 9.63
C GLU A 127 -9.09 14.49 10.04
N LEU A 128 -8.28 13.45 10.26
CA LEU A 128 -8.70 12.17 10.84
C LEU A 128 -9.04 12.31 12.33
N GLU A 129 -8.23 13.04 13.09
CA GLU A 129 -8.48 13.33 14.52
C GLU A 129 -9.84 14.02 14.75
N LYS A 130 -10.24 14.94 13.86
CA LYS A 130 -11.57 15.57 13.90
C LYS A 130 -12.73 14.60 13.69
N GLU A 131 -12.47 13.47 13.04
CA GLU A 131 -13.44 12.38 12.91
C GLU A 131 -13.33 11.38 14.07
N GLY A 132 -12.50 11.67 15.08
CA GLY A 132 -12.30 10.86 16.28
C GLY A 132 -11.31 9.71 16.10
N ILE A 133 -10.44 9.77 15.08
CA ILE A 133 -9.56 8.66 14.71
C ILE A 133 -8.14 8.92 15.21
N SER A 134 -7.58 7.91 15.90
CA SER A 134 -6.20 7.88 16.40
C SER A 134 -5.38 6.70 15.88
N SER A 135 -6.04 5.71 15.27
CA SER A 135 -5.44 4.48 14.73
C SER A 135 -4.67 4.71 13.41
N VAL A 136 -3.77 5.69 13.39
CA VAL A 136 -3.04 6.16 12.21
C VAL A 136 -1.55 5.97 12.43
N TYR A 137 -0.83 5.67 11.35
CA TYR A 137 0.62 5.66 11.34
C TYR A 137 1.15 6.17 10.00
N VAL A 138 2.39 6.65 9.99
CA VAL A 138 3.02 7.22 8.80
C VAL A 138 4.16 6.32 8.36
N LYS A 139 4.32 6.12 7.06
CA LYS A 139 5.51 5.50 6.47
C LYS A 139 6.27 6.51 5.64
N PHE A 140 7.58 6.55 5.76
CA PHE A 140 8.44 7.11 4.72
C PHE A 140 8.97 5.97 3.87
N SER A 141 8.56 5.90 2.60
CA SER A 141 8.84 4.75 1.72
C SER A 141 10.20 4.80 1.04
N GLY A 142 10.94 5.88 1.23
CA GLY A 142 12.22 6.18 0.59
C GLY A 142 12.16 7.45 -0.24
N ASN A 143 11.01 7.77 -0.83
CA ASN A 143 10.80 8.98 -1.66
C ASN A 143 9.62 9.84 -1.24
N GLY A 144 8.61 9.25 -0.61
CA GLY A 144 7.40 9.95 -0.20
C GLY A 144 6.88 9.43 1.13
N PHE A 145 5.87 10.11 1.64
CA PHE A 145 5.16 9.69 2.84
C PHE A 145 3.85 9.01 2.46
N HIS A 146 3.49 7.98 3.22
CA HIS A 146 2.18 7.38 3.16
C HIS A 146 1.54 7.49 4.54
N VAL A 147 0.31 8.02 4.61
CA VAL A 147 -0.48 7.99 5.85
C VAL A 147 -1.39 6.79 5.78
N HIS A 148 -1.26 5.87 6.74
CA HIS A 148 -2.04 4.64 6.80
C HIS A 148 -3.05 4.74 7.94
N LEU A 149 -4.31 4.47 7.64
CA LEU A 149 -5.31 4.13 8.66
C LEU A 149 -5.21 2.63 8.93
N HIS A 150 -4.91 2.26 10.18
CA HIS A 150 -4.70 0.87 10.57
C HIS A 150 -5.93 0.01 10.26
N GLU A 151 -5.73 -1.17 9.70
CA GLU A 151 -6.80 -2.04 9.17
C GLU A 151 -7.75 -2.55 10.25
N ARG A 152 -7.35 -2.50 11.53
CA ARG A 152 -8.22 -2.83 12.66
C ARG A 152 -9.16 -1.69 13.06
N ALA A 153 -8.88 -0.46 12.65
CA ALA A 153 -9.78 0.65 12.86
C ALA A 153 -11.13 0.46 12.16
N ILE A 154 -11.20 -0.42 11.15
CA ILE A 154 -12.43 -0.77 10.45
C ILE A 154 -12.81 -2.20 10.80
N SER A 155 -14.02 -2.37 11.31
CA SER A 155 -14.54 -3.69 11.68
C SER A 155 -14.77 -4.57 10.44
N GLU A 156 -14.55 -5.88 10.59
CA GLU A 156 -14.81 -6.85 9.51
C GLU A 156 -16.29 -6.85 9.07
N SER A 157 -17.21 -6.55 9.99
CA SER A 157 -18.64 -6.41 9.71
C SER A 157 -18.94 -5.25 8.76
N ILE A 158 -18.26 -4.10 8.93
CA ILE A 158 -18.35 -2.95 8.04
C ILE A 158 -17.75 -3.29 6.68
N CYS A 159 -16.57 -3.90 6.66
CA CYS A 159 -15.93 -4.42 5.46
C CYS A 159 -16.83 -5.37 4.67
N ARG A 160 -17.49 -6.32 5.33
CA ARG A 160 -18.43 -7.26 4.70
C ARG A 160 -19.68 -6.58 4.15
N ARG A 161 -20.20 -5.56 4.84
CA ARG A 161 -21.42 -4.86 4.45
C ARG A 161 -21.24 -3.92 3.26
N TYR A 162 -20.14 -3.18 3.21
CA TYR A 162 -19.91 -2.14 2.20
C TYR A 162 -18.82 -2.48 1.18
N GLY A 163 -18.03 -3.52 1.43
CA GLY A 163 -16.88 -3.94 0.62
C GLY A 163 -15.60 -3.17 0.96
N CYS A 164 -14.53 -3.90 1.28
CA CYS A 164 -13.21 -3.36 1.62
C CYS A 164 -12.70 -2.32 0.62
N LEU A 165 -12.75 -2.63 -0.69
CA LEU A 165 -12.29 -1.74 -1.75
C LEU A 165 -13.08 -0.41 -1.77
N ASN A 166 -14.40 -0.48 -1.62
CA ASN A 166 -15.25 0.72 -1.59
C ASN A 166 -14.97 1.59 -0.38
N ILE A 167 -14.85 0.98 0.80
CA ILE A 167 -14.56 1.70 2.04
C ILE A 167 -13.23 2.43 1.94
N ALA A 168 -12.17 1.73 1.51
CA ALA A 168 -10.84 2.32 1.42
C ALA A 168 -10.82 3.49 0.45
N TYR A 169 -11.39 3.32 -0.75
CA TYR A 169 -11.49 4.39 -1.72
C TYR A 169 -12.28 5.59 -1.17
N ALA A 170 -13.45 5.34 -0.58
CA ALA A 170 -14.33 6.39 -0.09
C ALA A 170 -13.71 7.17 1.06
N ILE A 171 -13.07 6.51 2.03
CA ILE A 171 -12.39 7.18 3.15
C ILE A 171 -11.25 8.06 2.64
N VAL A 172 -10.40 7.52 1.77
CA VAL A 172 -9.26 8.28 1.22
C VAL A 172 -9.74 9.51 0.47
N GLU A 173 -10.75 9.35 -0.40
CA GLU A 173 -11.32 10.45 -1.17
C GLU A 173 -11.99 11.50 -0.29
N PHE A 174 -12.76 11.06 0.71
CA PHE A 174 -13.49 11.94 1.61
C PHE A 174 -12.54 12.88 2.37
N ILE A 175 -11.45 12.34 2.92
CA ILE A 175 -10.43 13.16 3.59
C ILE A 175 -9.67 14.02 2.58
N ARG A 176 -9.31 13.48 1.40
CA ARG A 176 -8.62 14.23 0.33
C ARG A 176 -9.40 15.48 -0.09
N MET A 177 -10.72 15.37 -0.27
CA MET A 177 -11.58 16.51 -0.61
C MET A 177 -11.60 17.58 0.49
N LYS A 178 -11.61 17.17 1.77
CA LYS A 178 -11.64 18.10 2.91
C LYS A 178 -10.36 18.89 3.09
N ILE A 179 -9.22 18.32 2.72
CA ILE A 179 -7.90 18.95 2.92
C ILE A 179 -7.43 19.79 1.72
N GLY A 180 -8.12 19.73 0.58
CA GLY A 180 -7.66 20.34 -0.68
C GLY A 180 -7.28 21.82 -0.57
N PHE A 181 -8.08 22.63 0.13
CA PHE A 181 -7.75 24.05 0.35
C PHE A 181 -6.45 24.24 1.15
N LYS A 182 -6.31 23.53 2.28
CA LYS A 182 -5.10 23.58 3.13
C LYS A 182 -3.87 23.10 2.37
N LEU A 183 -3.99 22.06 1.55
CA LEU A 183 -2.90 21.58 0.70
C LEU A 183 -2.46 22.66 -0.29
N ASN A 184 -3.40 23.40 -0.90
CA ASN A 184 -3.04 24.50 -1.80
C ASN A 184 -2.29 25.63 -1.08
N GLU A 185 -2.60 25.91 0.18
CA GLU A 185 -1.83 26.86 1.00
C GLU A 185 -0.40 26.37 1.22
N VAL A 186 -0.22 25.09 1.53
CA VAL A 186 1.12 24.47 1.68
C VAL A 186 1.90 24.56 0.37
N LYS A 187 1.29 24.21 -0.77
CA LYS A 187 1.94 24.31 -2.08
C LYS A 187 2.48 25.70 -2.36
N ARG A 188 1.69 26.75 -2.08
CA ARG A 188 2.13 28.15 -2.28
C ARG A 188 3.22 28.54 -1.29
N LYS A 189 3.04 28.24 -0.01
CA LYS A 189 3.98 28.64 1.06
C LYS A 189 5.38 28.05 0.86
N PHE A 190 5.48 26.81 0.40
CA PHE A 190 6.75 26.09 0.23
C PHE A 190 7.21 25.99 -1.24
N GLU A 191 6.50 26.68 -2.16
CA GLU A 191 6.73 26.61 -3.61
C GLU A 191 6.78 25.16 -4.12
N SER A 192 5.90 24.32 -3.58
CA SER A 192 5.88 22.87 -3.78
C SER A 192 4.69 22.45 -4.66
N TYR A 193 4.57 23.04 -5.85
CA TYR A 193 3.40 22.85 -6.72
C TYR A 193 3.17 21.41 -7.18
N GLN A 194 4.24 20.60 -7.20
CA GLN A 194 4.20 19.17 -7.53
C GLN A 194 3.64 18.29 -6.41
N LEU A 195 3.55 18.80 -5.17
CA LEU A 195 3.00 18.05 -4.04
C LEU A 195 1.60 17.53 -4.36
N LYS A 196 1.37 16.24 -4.22
CA LYS A 196 0.05 15.62 -4.41
C LYS A 196 -0.24 14.72 -3.24
N VAL A 197 -1.51 14.68 -2.87
CA VAL A 197 -2.06 13.65 -1.99
C VAL A 197 -3.04 12.86 -2.84
N GLU A 198 -2.66 11.65 -3.22
CA GLU A 198 -3.37 10.86 -4.22
C GLU A 198 -4.22 9.76 -3.59
N ASN A 199 -5.36 9.51 -4.22
CA ASN A 199 -6.18 8.35 -3.94
C ASN A 199 -5.76 7.24 -4.88
N VAL A 200 -4.78 6.47 -4.44
CA VAL A 200 -4.17 5.39 -5.23
C VAL A 200 -4.84 4.04 -5.00
N ILE A 201 -5.95 3.99 -4.26
CA ILE A 201 -6.63 2.75 -3.90
C ILE A 201 -6.96 1.95 -5.16
N ASP A 202 -6.52 0.69 -5.18
CA ASP A 202 -6.83 -0.29 -6.21
C ASP A 202 -6.80 -1.68 -5.58
N ARG A 203 -7.56 -2.61 -6.16
CA ARG A 203 -7.64 -4.02 -5.73
C ARG A 203 -6.27 -4.69 -5.57
N GLN A 204 -5.29 -4.29 -6.39
CA GLN A 204 -3.95 -4.84 -6.40
C GLN A 204 -2.89 -3.88 -5.88
N ARG A 205 -3.29 -2.74 -5.31
CA ARG A 205 -2.34 -1.74 -4.80
C ARG A 205 -1.51 -2.35 -3.68
N MET A 206 -0.19 -2.20 -3.81
CA MET A 206 0.79 -2.65 -2.84
C MET A 206 1.65 -1.48 -2.40
N PHE A 207 2.09 -1.51 -1.14
CA PHE A 207 3.02 -0.54 -0.56
C PHE A 207 4.23 -1.25 0.02
N THR A 208 5.36 -0.53 0.11
CA THR A 208 6.61 -1.07 0.66
C THR A 208 6.38 -1.50 2.11
N ALA A 209 6.74 -2.74 2.43
CA ALA A 209 6.68 -3.24 3.80
C ALA A 209 7.63 -2.41 4.70
N PRO A 210 7.25 -2.13 5.96
CA PRO A 210 8.17 -1.48 6.89
C PRO A 210 9.46 -2.30 7.03
N LEU A 211 10.57 -1.58 7.20
CA LEU A 211 11.94 -2.06 7.17
C LEU A 211 12.38 -2.75 5.87
N SER A 212 11.56 -2.80 4.82
CA SER A 212 12.04 -3.18 3.49
C SER A 212 12.85 -2.04 2.85
N LEU A 213 13.82 -2.38 2.00
CA LEU A 213 14.54 -1.38 1.21
C LEU A 213 13.68 -0.83 0.07
N HIS A 214 13.90 0.43 -0.28
CA HIS A 214 13.34 1.04 -1.49
C HIS A 214 13.95 0.42 -2.75
N ARG A 215 13.17 0.35 -3.83
CA ARG A 215 13.51 -0.40 -5.06
C ARG A 215 14.70 0.13 -5.84
N GLU A 216 14.99 1.42 -5.70
CA GLU A 216 16.04 2.13 -6.45
C GLU A 216 17.04 2.82 -5.51
N HIS A 217 16.55 3.63 -4.57
CA HIS A 217 17.38 4.26 -3.55
C HIS A 217 17.81 3.33 -2.41
N ASP A 218 18.97 3.60 -1.84
CA ASP A 218 19.55 2.89 -0.68
C ASP A 218 18.93 3.40 0.64
N ARG A 219 17.61 3.26 0.74
CA ARG A 219 16.80 3.71 1.89
C ARG A 219 15.90 2.60 2.41
N VAL A 220 15.68 2.63 3.72
CA VAL A 220 14.79 1.74 4.46
C VAL A 220 13.42 2.40 4.60
N CYS A 221 12.36 1.66 4.31
CA CYS A 221 11.00 2.11 4.59
C CYS A 221 10.77 2.14 6.11
N VAL A 222 10.56 3.31 6.70
CA VAL A 222 10.38 3.44 8.16
C VAL A 222 8.98 3.87 8.52
N CYS A 223 8.44 3.29 9.60
CA CYS A 223 7.23 3.79 10.24
C CYS A 223 7.62 4.92 11.19
N ILE A 224 6.76 5.94 11.27
CA ILE A 224 6.97 7.16 12.05
C ILE A 224 5.70 7.38 12.87
N ASP A 225 5.87 7.75 14.15
CA ASP A 225 4.78 8.22 14.99
C ASP A 225 4.20 9.50 14.36
N PRO A 226 2.89 9.58 14.07
CA PRO A 226 2.29 10.79 13.51
C PRO A 226 2.60 12.06 14.30
N SER A 227 2.80 11.96 15.63
CA SER A 227 3.13 13.10 16.49
C SER A 227 4.57 13.62 16.35
N GLU A 228 5.47 12.80 15.81
CA GLU A 228 6.90 13.12 15.64
C GLU A 228 7.27 13.49 14.19
N ILE A 229 6.27 13.65 13.31
CA ILE A 229 6.52 13.88 11.87
C ILE A 229 7.31 15.17 11.58
N SER A 230 7.17 16.21 12.39
CA SER A 230 7.93 17.46 12.25
C SER A 230 9.43 17.22 12.34
N ASP A 231 9.83 16.29 13.20
CA ASP A 231 11.22 16.04 13.58
C ASP A 231 11.89 14.99 12.69
N PHE A 232 11.14 14.41 11.75
CA PHE A 232 11.66 13.43 10.82
C PHE A 232 12.80 14.00 9.97
N SER A 233 13.95 13.35 9.98
CA SER A 233 15.04 13.59 9.03
C SER A 233 15.11 12.44 8.03
N ILE A 234 15.46 12.75 6.78
CA ILE A 234 15.62 11.74 5.74
C ILE A 234 16.71 10.72 6.07
N GLU A 235 17.71 11.13 6.86
CA GLU A 235 18.77 10.26 7.38
C GLU A 235 18.24 9.12 8.24
N TYR A 236 17.05 9.29 8.84
CA TYR A 236 16.36 8.24 9.61
C TYR A 236 15.86 7.10 8.72
N SER A 237 16.03 7.19 7.40
CA SER A 237 15.80 6.10 6.45
C SER A 237 17.09 5.45 5.94
N GLU A 238 18.27 5.81 6.45
CA GLU A 238 19.54 5.20 6.01
C GLU A 238 19.69 3.76 6.49
N ILE A 239 20.28 2.92 5.64
CA ILE A 239 20.59 1.54 5.97
C ILE A 239 21.60 1.50 7.13
N GLY A 240 21.27 0.75 8.19
CA GLY A 240 22.11 0.61 9.38
C GLY A 240 21.99 1.75 10.41
N LYS A 241 21.26 2.84 10.12
CA LYS A 241 21.03 3.96 11.04
C LYS A 241 19.55 4.38 11.14
N TYR A 242 18.66 3.60 10.53
CA TYR A 242 17.25 3.95 10.44
C TYR A 242 16.62 4.13 11.83
N ARG A 243 15.61 5.00 11.92
CA ARG A 243 14.74 5.13 13.10
C ARG A 243 13.35 4.66 12.71
N HIS A 244 12.87 3.63 13.41
CA HIS A 244 11.61 2.97 13.08
C HIS A 244 10.70 2.91 14.32
N TRP A 245 9.48 3.42 14.17
CA TRP A 245 8.46 3.35 15.20
C TRP A 245 7.64 2.08 15.06
N SER A 246 7.95 1.05 15.86
CA SER A 246 7.30 -0.28 15.77
C SER A 246 5.89 -0.33 16.38
N LYS A 247 5.47 0.69 17.15
CA LYS A 247 4.18 0.69 17.84
C LYS A 247 2.97 0.82 16.91
N TRP A 248 3.16 1.06 15.62
CA TRP A 248 2.07 1.02 14.62
C TRP A 248 1.28 -0.31 14.68
N LYS A 249 1.93 -1.39 15.11
CA LYS A 249 1.37 -2.73 15.25
C LYS A 249 0.31 -2.88 16.34
N GLU A 250 0.33 -1.98 17.32
CA GLU A 250 -0.53 -2.02 18.52
C GLU A 250 -1.30 -0.71 18.73
N ASN A 251 -0.89 0.39 18.08
CA ASN A 251 -1.53 1.69 18.17
C ASN A 251 -2.78 1.78 17.29
N PHE A 252 -3.82 1.04 17.69
CA PHE A 252 -5.14 1.11 17.07
C PHE A 252 -6.24 0.80 18.09
N LYS A 253 -7.46 1.18 17.73
CA LYS A 253 -8.69 0.79 18.42
C LYS A 253 -9.61 0.09 17.44
N ASP A 254 -10.10 -1.09 17.79
CA ASP A 254 -10.99 -1.86 16.91
C ASP A 254 -12.26 -1.08 16.59
N GLY A 255 -12.59 -0.95 15.30
CA GLY A 255 -13.82 -0.30 14.84
C GLY A 255 -13.89 1.23 15.02
N GLU A 256 -12.80 1.89 15.42
CA GLU A 256 -12.74 3.35 15.63
C GLU A 256 -13.23 4.16 14.41
N ALA A 257 -12.93 3.67 13.21
CA ALA A 257 -13.24 4.31 11.94
C ALA A 257 -14.56 3.84 11.31
N ASP A 258 -15.37 3.01 11.97
CA ASP A 258 -16.62 2.48 11.40
C ASP A 258 -17.61 3.59 11.03
N LYS A 259 -17.74 4.60 11.89
CA LYS A 259 -18.57 5.79 11.63
C LYS A 259 -18.07 6.56 10.42
N LEU A 260 -16.76 6.77 10.30
CA LEU A 260 -16.16 7.44 9.15
C LEU A 260 -16.37 6.62 7.88
N ALA A 261 -16.18 5.30 7.92
CA ALA A 261 -16.38 4.41 6.79
C ALA A 261 -17.80 4.54 6.21
N VAL A 262 -18.82 4.45 7.07
CA VAL A 262 -20.23 4.59 6.64
C VAL A 262 -20.51 5.99 6.10
N LYS A 263 -20.00 7.03 6.76
CA LYS A 263 -20.15 8.43 6.32
C LYS A 263 -19.52 8.65 4.95
N ALA A 264 -18.30 8.18 4.74
CA ALA A 264 -17.54 8.33 3.53
C ALA A 264 -18.20 7.59 2.36
N VAL A 265 -18.60 6.33 2.55
CA VAL A 265 -19.30 5.54 1.51
C VAL A 265 -20.61 6.20 1.10
N LYS A 266 -21.38 6.75 2.04
CA LYS A 266 -22.62 7.50 1.72
C LYS A 266 -22.36 8.78 0.93
N ARG A 267 -21.25 9.47 1.19
CA ARG A 267 -20.94 10.77 0.58
C ARG A 267 -20.24 10.66 -0.77
N ILE A 268 -19.30 9.72 -0.88
CA ILE A 268 -18.43 9.54 -2.06
C ILE A 268 -19.01 8.47 -3.00
N GLY A 269 -19.62 7.43 -2.45
CA GLY A 269 -20.05 6.26 -3.21
C GLY A 269 -18.97 5.17 -3.31
N PRO A 270 -19.23 4.12 -4.11
CA PRO A 270 -18.34 2.98 -4.25
C PRO A 270 -17.07 3.32 -5.06
N TYR A 271 -16.11 2.40 -5.06
CA TYR A 271 -14.94 2.48 -5.94
C TYR A 271 -15.40 2.61 -7.40
N PRO A 272 -14.84 3.58 -8.18
CA PRO A 272 -15.26 3.79 -9.55
C PRO A 272 -14.98 2.53 -10.36
N ARG A 273 -16.03 1.90 -10.88
CA ARG A 273 -15.84 0.85 -11.89
C ARG A 273 -15.23 1.53 -13.11
N ARG A 274 -14.12 1.01 -13.62
CA ARG A 274 -13.64 1.38 -14.97
C ARG A 274 -14.84 1.27 -15.90
N TYR A 275 -15.13 2.35 -16.64
CA TYR A 275 -16.13 2.32 -17.70
C TYR A 275 -15.79 1.15 -18.62
N ARG A 276 -16.62 0.11 -18.58
CA ARG A 276 -16.66 -0.88 -19.66
C ARG A 276 -17.70 -0.34 -20.62
N PRO A 277 -17.33 0.01 -21.86
CA PRO A 277 -18.33 0.24 -22.90
C PRO A 277 -19.32 -0.92 -22.84
N ARG A 278 -20.60 -0.62 -22.79
CA ARG A 278 -21.64 -1.64 -22.92
C ARG A 278 -21.45 -2.20 -24.33
N LEU A 279 -20.79 -3.36 -24.45
CA LEU A 279 -20.74 -4.10 -25.70
C LEU A 279 -22.20 -4.25 -26.16
N LYS A 280 -22.49 -3.85 -27.39
CA LYS A 280 -23.82 -4.05 -27.97
C LYS A 280 -24.08 -5.55 -27.99
N ARG A 281 -25.36 -5.95 -27.96
CA ARG A 281 -25.73 -7.38 -28.02
C ARG A 281 -25.11 -8.10 -29.23
N GLU A 282 -24.90 -7.36 -30.31
CA GLU A 282 -24.22 -7.82 -31.53
C GLU A 282 -22.75 -8.15 -31.25
N ASP A 283 -22.00 -7.25 -30.62
CA ASP A 283 -20.58 -7.48 -30.24
C ASP A 283 -20.41 -8.69 -29.32
N VAL A 284 -21.37 -8.95 -28.41
CA VAL A 284 -21.34 -10.12 -27.50
C VAL A 284 -21.64 -11.41 -28.24
N LYS A 285 -22.56 -11.40 -29.21
CA LYS A 285 -22.84 -12.55 -30.07
C LYS A 285 -21.63 -12.87 -30.95
N GLU A 286 -21.01 -11.86 -31.55
CA GLU A 286 -19.85 -12.03 -32.41
C GLU A 286 -18.64 -12.57 -31.62
N LEU A 287 -18.41 -12.05 -30.40
CA LEU A 287 -17.36 -12.56 -29.52
C LEU A 287 -17.62 -14.01 -29.07
N ALA A 288 -18.88 -14.36 -28.80
CA ALA A 288 -19.27 -15.74 -28.46
C ALA A 288 -19.11 -16.68 -29.67
N LEU A 289 -19.45 -16.23 -30.87
CA LEU A 289 -19.24 -16.98 -32.11
C LEU A 289 -17.74 -17.19 -32.40
N LYS A 290 -16.91 -16.15 -32.22
CA LYS A 290 -15.43 -16.26 -32.35
C LYS A 290 -14.81 -17.20 -31.33
N LEU A 291 -15.34 -17.25 -30.11
CA LEU A 291 -14.88 -18.19 -29.07
C LEU A 291 -15.33 -19.64 -29.32
N ILE A 292 -16.45 -19.85 -30.00
CA ILE A 292 -16.98 -21.18 -30.32
C ILE A 292 -16.39 -21.72 -31.63
N TYR A 293 -16.18 -20.87 -32.64
CA TYR A 293 -15.85 -21.29 -34.00
C TYR A 293 -14.45 -20.85 -34.49
N GLY A 294 -13.68 -20.09 -33.69
CA GLY A 294 -12.36 -19.55 -34.10
C GLY A 294 -12.46 -18.34 -35.03
N GLU A 295 -11.32 -17.69 -35.32
CA GLU A 295 -11.23 -16.35 -35.95
C GLU A 295 -11.69 -16.24 -37.44
N ASN A 296 -12.41 -17.21 -37.99
CA ASN A 296 -12.92 -17.14 -39.36
C ASN A 296 -14.46 -17.10 -39.44
N TYR A 297 -15.07 -16.21 -38.65
CA TYR A 297 -16.44 -15.70 -38.84
C TYR A 297 -16.56 -14.26 -38.37
#